data_AF-A0A8T6HIQ2-F1
#
_entry.id   AF-A0A8T6HIQ2-F1
#
_cell.length_a   1.000
_cell.length_b   1.000
_cell.length_c   1.000
_cell.angle_alpha   90.00
_cell.angle_beta   90.00
_cell.angle_gamma   90.00
#
_symmetry.space_group_name_H-M   'P 1'
#
loop_
_entity.id
_entity.type
_entity.pdbx_description
1 polymer ?
#
loop_
_entity_poly.entity_id
_entity_poly.type
_entity_poly.pdbx_seq_one_letter_code
_entity_poly.pdbx_strand_id
1 'polypeptide(L)'
;MSGYRSERAESDALAMVNRLTGRNTRTDVHPREVRSAVRRPASAEQIEAVRGYLRTRAWRRGAQRTADRYGVSRSTLWRFLWTEHVSPKLVAAVAAEVGASTWALLQAAERLHPPSGAAWANRARPCLTPADRQTIELLCHTPLATVDEMAALIKLPANTLRERLARLAKRGLADSRPHRLQLLSVRPQRRFFPTREGIVALAGGSQAGIERLMRLYPVSRRWFRALAERLDAVAALYRVASIIAALDMSDAPVVVTHCRTGPYDLLLRLPSGGTVGLVRQGPMLTNAGLRYRIRTIERMDATERPLLTLILTESEQDMRRVLRAIADPSAHTETLVAVTGDVIAVGVGGERRVWQQGGYGFASTPTLAPDVPLSTIVAHAH
;
A
#
# COMPACT_ATOMS: atom_id res chain seq x y z
N MET A 1 -25.49 -19.17 67.56
CA MET A 1 -26.43 -19.87 66.65
C MET A 1 -27.53 -18.92 66.20
N SER A 2 -27.24 -18.07 65.22
CA SER A 2 -28.21 -17.20 64.56
C SER A 2 -27.85 -17.19 63.08
N GLY A 3 -28.62 -17.91 62.27
CA GLY A 3 -28.29 -18.14 60.86
C GLY A 3 -29.25 -19.07 60.13
N TYR A 4 -30.56 -19.00 60.43
CA TYR A 4 -31.56 -19.83 59.74
C TYR A 4 -32.91 -19.11 59.46
N ARG A 5 -32.89 -17.79 59.28
CA ARG A 5 -34.08 -17.00 58.87
C ARG A 5 -33.90 -16.12 57.62
N SER A 6 -32.74 -16.16 56.94
CA SER A 6 -32.49 -15.32 55.75
C SER A 6 -32.90 -15.96 54.42
N GLU A 7 -32.90 -17.30 54.30
CA GLU A 7 -33.05 -17.97 53.00
C GLU A 7 -34.51 -18.08 52.51
N ARG A 8 -35.50 -18.04 53.42
CA ARG A 8 -36.92 -18.08 53.02
C ARG A 8 -37.43 -16.75 52.47
N ALA A 9 -36.90 -15.61 52.92
CA ALA A 9 -37.33 -14.30 52.45
C ALA A 9 -36.81 -13.99 51.03
N GLU A 10 -35.61 -14.46 50.67
CA GLU A 10 -35.08 -14.31 49.30
C GLU A 10 -35.77 -15.24 48.30
N SER A 11 -36.15 -16.45 48.72
CA SER A 11 -36.88 -17.40 47.88
C SER A 11 -38.26 -16.89 47.48
N ASP A 12 -38.98 -16.23 48.40
CA ASP A 12 -40.32 -15.71 48.12
C ASP A 12 -40.29 -14.42 47.27
N ALA A 13 -39.24 -13.59 47.41
CA ALA A 13 -39.02 -12.42 46.56
C ALA A 13 -38.71 -12.81 45.09
N LEU A 14 -37.90 -13.86 44.88
CA LEU A 14 -37.60 -14.40 43.54
C LEU A 14 -38.81 -15.07 42.88
N ALA A 15 -39.66 -15.74 43.65
CA ALA A 15 -40.89 -16.36 43.14
C ALA A 15 -41.97 -15.32 42.75
N MET A 16 -41.97 -14.14 43.36
CA MET A 16 -42.87 -13.04 43.05
C MET A 16 -42.43 -12.27 41.80
N VAL A 17 -41.12 -12.03 41.61
CA VAL A 17 -40.56 -11.41 40.40
C VAL A 17 -40.77 -12.27 39.16
N ASN A 18 -40.64 -13.60 39.29
CA ASN A 18 -40.89 -14.54 38.19
C ASN A 18 -42.37 -14.62 37.78
N ARG A 19 -43.31 -14.38 38.70
CA ARG A 19 -44.75 -14.30 38.39
C ARG A 19 -45.15 -12.99 37.71
N LEU A 20 -44.48 -11.89 38.01
CA LEU A 20 -44.79 -10.57 37.42
C LEU A 20 -44.13 -10.33 36.05
N THR A 21 -43.07 -11.05 35.72
CA THR A 21 -42.28 -10.80 34.49
C THR A 21 -42.48 -11.84 33.38
N GLY A 22 -43.25 -12.91 33.61
CA GLY A 22 -43.60 -13.88 32.57
C GLY A 22 -42.41 -14.47 31.80
N ARG A 23 -41.22 -14.56 32.41
CA ARG A 23 -40.00 -15.03 31.75
C ARG A 23 -39.39 -16.18 32.50
N ASN A 24 -39.75 -17.37 32.08
CA ASN A 24 -38.92 -18.55 32.22
C ASN A 24 -38.82 -19.17 30.83
N THR A 25 -37.62 -19.25 30.26
CA THR A 25 -37.18 -20.36 29.40
C THR A 25 -35.75 -20.13 28.90
N ARG A 26 -34.91 -21.13 29.20
CA ARG A 26 -33.84 -21.61 28.31
C ARG A 26 -34.32 -21.51 26.86
N THR A 27 -33.63 -20.76 26.03
CA THR A 27 -33.86 -20.75 24.59
C THR A 27 -33.28 -22.03 23.97
N ASP A 28 -34.08 -23.10 23.99
CA ASP A 28 -34.00 -24.12 22.96
C ASP A 28 -34.52 -23.48 21.67
N VAL A 29 -33.60 -23.11 20.78
CA VAL A 29 -33.95 -22.55 19.47
C VAL A 29 -34.54 -23.66 18.62
N HIS A 30 -35.85 -23.59 18.40
CA HIS A 30 -36.59 -24.56 17.60
C HIS A 30 -36.11 -24.48 16.12
N PRO A 31 -35.76 -25.61 15.45
CA PRO A 31 -35.25 -25.61 14.07
C PRO A 31 -36.16 -24.98 13.00
N ARG A 32 -37.42 -24.67 13.34
CA ARG A 32 -38.37 -23.97 12.46
C ARG A 32 -38.18 -22.44 12.43
N GLU A 33 -37.68 -21.82 13.50
CA GLU A 33 -37.43 -20.36 13.53
C GLU A 33 -36.15 -19.98 12.77
N VAL A 34 -35.16 -20.88 12.74
CA VAL A 34 -33.97 -20.71 11.90
C VAL A 34 -34.32 -20.81 10.40
N ARG A 35 -35.36 -21.57 10.03
CA ARG A 35 -35.79 -21.71 8.63
C ARG A 35 -36.66 -20.56 8.12
N SER A 36 -37.38 -19.84 9.00
CA SER A 36 -38.17 -18.66 8.61
C SER A 36 -37.32 -17.40 8.45
N ALA A 37 -36.20 -17.28 9.20
CA ALA A 37 -35.25 -16.17 9.07
C ALA A 37 -34.43 -16.20 7.75
N VAL A 38 -34.35 -17.35 7.06
CA VAL A 38 -33.59 -17.53 5.82
C VAL A 38 -34.32 -16.98 4.58
N ARG A 39 -35.61 -16.61 4.68
CA ARG A 39 -36.41 -16.16 3.52
C ARG A 39 -36.54 -14.65 3.33
N ARG A 40 -36.12 -13.83 4.30
CA ARG A 40 -36.09 -12.37 4.10
C ARG A 40 -34.68 -11.94 3.69
N PRO A 41 -34.52 -11.19 2.58
CA PRO A 41 -33.23 -10.60 2.24
C PRO A 41 -32.78 -9.71 3.40
N ALA A 42 -31.52 -9.84 3.80
CA ALA A 42 -30.94 -9.01 4.85
C ALA A 42 -31.08 -7.53 4.47
N SER A 43 -31.45 -6.68 5.42
CA SER A 43 -31.53 -5.24 5.17
C SER A 43 -30.14 -4.67 4.88
N ALA A 44 -30.07 -3.53 4.18
CA ALA A 44 -28.81 -2.84 3.92
C ALA A 44 -28.06 -2.52 5.22
N GLU A 45 -28.81 -2.16 6.27
CA GLU A 45 -28.28 -1.90 7.61
C GLU A 45 -27.67 -3.14 8.25
N GLN A 46 -28.33 -4.30 8.12
CA GLN A 46 -27.83 -5.57 8.62
C GLN A 46 -26.56 -6.00 7.86
N ILE A 47 -26.51 -5.79 6.55
CA ILE A 47 -25.32 -6.08 5.73
C ILE A 47 -24.13 -5.22 6.16
N GLU A 48 -24.34 -3.92 6.41
CA GLU A 48 -23.27 -3.05 6.88
C GLU A 48 -22.83 -3.38 8.31
N ALA A 49 -23.75 -3.79 9.18
CA ALA A 49 -23.40 -4.28 10.52
C ALA A 49 -22.56 -5.56 10.47
N VAL A 50 -22.89 -6.51 9.58
CA VAL A 50 -22.06 -7.71 9.34
C VAL A 50 -20.68 -7.32 8.79
N ARG A 51 -20.58 -6.35 7.87
CA ARG A 51 -19.29 -5.82 7.40
C ARG A 51 -18.48 -5.23 8.55
N GLY A 52 -19.10 -4.38 9.38
CA GLY A 52 -18.46 -3.78 10.54
C GLY A 52 -17.85 -4.84 11.47
N TYR A 53 -18.66 -5.83 11.86
CA TYR A 53 -18.21 -6.95 12.68
C TYR A 53 -17.05 -7.74 12.05
N LEU A 54 -17.16 -8.11 10.76
CA LEU A 54 -16.13 -8.88 10.07
C LEU A 54 -14.83 -8.09 9.88
N ARG A 55 -14.90 -6.76 9.63
CA ARG A 55 -13.71 -5.89 9.59
C ARG A 55 -12.99 -5.90 10.94
N THR A 56 -13.72 -5.67 12.03
CA THR A 56 -13.16 -5.67 13.40
C THR A 56 -12.54 -7.02 13.74
N ARG A 57 -13.22 -8.11 13.39
CA ARG A 57 -12.72 -9.48 13.63
C ARG A 57 -11.47 -9.80 12.81
N ALA A 58 -11.48 -9.52 11.51
CA ALA A 58 -10.34 -9.74 10.61
C ALA A 58 -9.12 -8.92 11.02
N TRP A 59 -9.33 -7.71 11.50
CA TRP A 59 -8.26 -6.88 12.06
C TRP A 59 -7.67 -7.50 13.34
N ARG A 60 -8.51 -7.94 14.29
CA ARG A 60 -8.04 -8.46 15.59
C ARG A 60 -7.45 -9.87 15.53
N ARG A 61 -8.02 -10.76 14.72
CA ARG A 61 -7.68 -12.19 14.69
C ARG A 61 -6.96 -12.62 13.41
N GLY A 62 -6.82 -11.73 12.44
CA GLY A 62 -6.24 -12.00 11.13
C GLY A 62 -7.28 -12.45 10.10
N ALA A 63 -7.14 -11.96 8.87
CA ALA A 63 -8.09 -12.21 7.79
C ALA A 63 -8.24 -13.71 7.45
N GLN A 64 -7.15 -14.49 7.52
CA GLN A 64 -7.20 -15.93 7.24
C GLN A 64 -8.06 -16.66 8.29
N ARG A 65 -7.79 -16.46 9.59
CA ARG A 65 -8.56 -17.09 10.67
C ARG A 65 -10.03 -16.70 10.66
N THR A 66 -10.35 -15.47 10.25
CA THR A 66 -11.73 -15.04 10.08
C THR A 66 -12.40 -15.74 8.90
N ALA A 67 -11.68 -15.90 7.78
CA ALA A 67 -12.19 -16.62 6.61
C ALA A 67 -12.47 -18.10 6.95
N ASP A 68 -11.52 -18.76 7.62
CA ASP A 68 -11.64 -20.16 8.06
C ASP A 68 -12.83 -20.35 9.00
N ARG A 69 -13.04 -19.44 9.96
CA ARG A 69 -14.17 -19.50 10.91
C ARG A 69 -15.53 -19.49 10.22
N TYR A 70 -15.67 -18.72 9.14
CA TYR A 70 -16.94 -18.60 8.41
C TYR A 70 -17.01 -19.51 7.18
N GLY A 71 -16.05 -20.43 7.01
CA GLY A 71 -16.04 -21.38 5.90
C GLY A 71 -15.98 -20.71 4.52
N VAL A 72 -15.35 -19.54 4.42
CA VAL A 72 -15.20 -18.79 3.16
C VAL A 72 -13.75 -18.65 2.76
N SER A 73 -13.49 -18.50 1.46
CA SER A 73 -12.14 -18.15 1.00
C SER A 73 -11.75 -16.74 1.47
N ARG A 74 -10.45 -16.49 1.64
CA ARG A 74 -9.93 -15.15 1.96
C ARG A 74 -10.33 -14.11 0.91
N SER A 75 -10.42 -14.51 -0.36
CA SER A 75 -10.88 -13.66 -1.46
C SER A 75 -12.36 -13.31 -1.35
N THR A 76 -13.21 -14.26 -0.95
CA THR A 76 -14.65 -14.05 -0.70
C THR A 76 -14.86 -13.07 0.45
N LEU A 77 -14.13 -13.25 1.55
CA LEU A 77 -14.15 -12.30 2.68
C LEU A 77 -13.70 -10.90 2.24
N TRP A 78 -12.62 -10.81 1.46
CA TRP A 78 -12.11 -9.52 0.97
C TRP A 78 -13.12 -8.81 0.07
N ARG A 79 -13.74 -9.53 -0.88
CA ARG A 79 -14.80 -8.98 -1.74
C ARG A 79 -15.97 -8.47 -0.91
N PHE A 80 -16.43 -9.23 0.08
CA PHE A 80 -17.53 -8.78 0.93
C PHE A 80 -17.19 -7.50 1.73
N LEU A 81 -15.95 -7.37 2.19
CA LEU A 81 -15.52 -6.23 3.02
C LEU A 81 -15.25 -4.94 2.24
N TRP A 82 -14.78 -5.06 0.99
CA TRP A 82 -14.20 -3.95 0.23
C TRP A 82 -14.82 -3.73 -1.14
N THR A 83 -15.71 -4.61 -1.58
CA THR A 83 -16.53 -4.42 -2.79
C THR A 83 -18.00 -4.43 -2.39
N GLU A 84 -18.88 -3.89 -3.24
CA GLU A 84 -20.33 -3.91 -3.00
C GLU A 84 -20.94 -5.31 -3.06
N HIS A 85 -20.12 -6.35 -3.26
CA HIS A 85 -20.54 -7.73 -3.29
C HIS A 85 -21.15 -8.18 -1.95
N VAL A 86 -22.41 -8.59 -1.99
CA VAL A 86 -23.13 -9.18 -0.85
C VAL A 86 -23.08 -10.69 -0.97
N SER A 87 -22.66 -11.37 0.10
CA SER A 87 -22.70 -12.83 0.19
C SER A 87 -23.76 -13.25 1.21
N PRO A 88 -24.96 -13.68 0.76
CA PRO A 88 -26.05 -14.08 1.67
C PRO A 88 -25.63 -15.20 2.62
N LYS A 89 -24.80 -16.13 2.15
CA LYS A 89 -24.24 -17.23 2.97
C LYS A 89 -23.38 -16.70 4.11
N LEU A 90 -22.52 -15.70 3.84
CA LEU A 90 -21.67 -15.10 4.86
C LEU A 90 -22.48 -14.28 5.87
N VAL A 91 -23.48 -13.53 5.39
CA VAL A 91 -24.41 -12.79 6.26
C VAL A 91 -25.18 -13.74 7.17
N ALA A 92 -25.71 -14.84 6.63
CA ALA A 92 -26.41 -15.86 7.41
C ALA A 92 -25.49 -16.55 8.43
N ALA A 93 -24.25 -16.89 8.04
CA ALA A 93 -23.27 -17.51 8.94
C ALA A 93 -22.90 -16.60 10.11
N VAL A 94 -22.71 -15.30 9.86
CA VAL A 94 -22.44 -14.32 10.93
C VAL A 94 -23.67 -14.12 11.80
N ALA A 95 -24.87 -13.99 11.21
CA ALA A 95 -26.13 -13.85 11.94
C ALA A 95 -26.44 -15.07 12.81
N ALA A 96 -26.08 -16.28 12.38
CA ALA A 96 -26.24 -17.51 13.18
C ALA A 96 -25.30 -17.54 14.39
N GLU A 97 -24.08 -17.00 14.28
CA GLU A 97 -23.13 -16.94 15.40
C GLU A 97 -23.43 -15.80 16.37
N VAL A 98 -23.83 -14.64 15.85
CA VAL A 98 -23.87 -13.38 16.60
C VAL A 98 -25.30 -12.96 16.97
N GLY A 99 -26.30 -13.44 16.23
CA GLY A 99 -27.68 -12.97 16.27
C GLY A 99 -28.04 -12.19 15.01
N ALA A 100 -29.29 -12.31 14.56
CA ALA A 100 -29.77 -11.73 13.30
C ALA A 100 -30.07 -10.23 13.37
N SER A 101 -30.21 -9.65 14.58
CA SER A 101 -30.49 -8.22 14.73
C SER A 101 -29.24 -7.36 14.49
N THR A 102 -29.41 -6.18 13.87
CA THR A 102 -28.36 -5.17 13.73
C THR A 102 -27.71 -4.86 15.09
N TRP A 103 -28.52 -4.75 16.15
CA TRP A 103 -28.05 -4.49 17.51
C TRP A 103 -27.13 -5.59 18.05
N ALA A 104 -27.47 -6.86 17.84
CA ALA A 104 -26.62 -7.97 18.27
C ALA A 104 -25.27 -7.99 17.53
N LEU A 105 -25.28 -7.67 16.23
CA LEU A 105 -24.08 -7.52 15.41
C LEU A 105 -23.19 -6.37 15.89
N LEU A 106 -23.80 -5.23 16.21
CA LEU A 106 -23.09 -4.07 16.77
C LEU A 106 -22.51 -4.39 18.15
N GLN A 107 -23.28 -4.99 19.06
CA GLN A 107 -22.78 -5.40 20.37
C GLN A 107 -21.64 -6.44 20.28
N ALA A 108 -21.74 -7.41 19.38
CA ALA A 108 -20.66 -8.37 19.21
C ALA A 108 -19.42 -7.74 18.59
N ALA A 109 -19.59 -6.78 17.67
CA ALA A 109 -18.48 -5.96 17.19
C ALA A 109 -17.85 -5.17 18.35
N GLU A 110 -18.66 -4.58 19.24
CA GLU A 110 -18.20 -3.88 20.45
C GLU A 110 -17.49 -4.81 21.45
N ARG A 111 -17.93 -6.07 21.62
CA ARG A 111 -17.22 -7.08 22.43
C ARG A 111 -15.91 -7.53 21.78
N LEU A 112 -15.84 -7.46 20.44
CA LEU A 112 -14.60 -7.64 19.69
C LEU A 112 -13.70 -6.40 19.72
N HIS A 113 -14.25 -5.21 19.93
CA HIS A 113 -13.50 -4.08 20.41
C HIS A 113 -13.10 -4.33 21.89
N PRO A 114 -11.90 -3.93 22.33
CA PRO A 114 -11.72 -3.71 23.76
C PRO A 114 -12.79 -2.70 24.23
N PRO A 115 -13.26 -2.77 25.49
CA PRO A 115 -14.32 -1.88 25.99
C PRO A 115 -14.02 -0.44 25.62
N SER A 116 -14.94 0.18 24.89
CA SER A 116 -14.78 1.48 24.29
C SER A 116 -14.78 2.59 25.35
N GLY A 117 -14.03 3.65 25.05
CA GLY A 117 -14.42 5.01 25.41
C GLY A 117 -13.76 5.57 26.65
N ALA A 118 -14.29 5.30 27.84
CA ALA A 118 -13.96 6.11 29.03
C ALA A 118 -12.90 5.48 29.94
N ALA A 119 -12.97 4.16 30.17
CA ALA A 119 -12.04 3.48 31.05
C ALA A 119 -10.67 3.23 30.37
N TRP A 120 -10.62 3.04 29.05
CA TRP A 120 -9.36 2.86 28.31
C TRP A 120 -8.71 4.19 27.87
N ALA A 121 -9.50 5.23 27.57
CA ALA A 121 -8.94 6.58 27.38
C ALA A 121 -8.24 7.10 28.65
N ASN A 122 -8.65 6.63 29.83
CA ASN A 122 -8.01 6.96 31.10
C ASN A 122 -7.01 5.89 31.62
N ARG A 123 -7.09 4.61 31.23
CA ARG A 123 -6.14 3.56 31.68
C ARG A 123 -5.08 3.15 30.65
N ALA A 124 -5.19 3.59 29.39
CA ALA A 124 -4.21 3.27 28.36
C ALA A 124 -4.16 4.38 27.28
N ARG A 125 -4.02 5.65 27.69
CA ARG A 125 -3.13 6.51 26.87
C ARG A 125 -1.82 5.75 26.85
N PRO A 126 -1.34 5.26 25.70
CA PRO A 126 0.01 4.72 25.67
C PRO A 126 0.87 5.92 26.02
N CYS A 127 1.35 6.02 27.26
CA CYS A 127 2.38 6.98 27.60
C CYS A 127 3.52 6.63 26.66
N LEU A 128 3.64 7.43 25.60
CA LEU A 128 4.74 7.30 24.68
C LEU A 128 5.97 7.50 25.56
N THR A 129 6.83 6.49 25.62
CA THR A 129 8.14 6.71 26.20
C THR A 129 8.78 7.89 25.45
N PRO A 130 9.68 8.66 26.08
CA PRO A 130 10.36 9.75 25.38
C PRO A 130 10.97 9.29 24.04
N ALA A 131 11.50 8.06 24.01
CA ALA A 131 12.03 7.42 22.81
C ALA A 131 10.96 7.09 21.75
N ASP A 132 9.80 6.56 22.15
CA ASP A 132 8.69 6.30 21.22
C ASP A 132 8.13 7.60 20.65
N ARG A 133 7.99 8.63 21.49
CA ARG A 133 7.55 9.97 21.08
C ARG A 133 8.50 10.55 20.04
N GLN A 134 9.80 10.57 20.33
CA GLN A 134 10.83 11.02 19.40
C GLN A 134 10.80 10.25 18.07
N THR A 135 10.57 8.93 18.12
CA THR A 135 10.50 8.10 16.91
C THR A 135 9.25 8.42 16.07
N ILE A 136 8.09 8.66 16.69
CA ILE A 136 6.89 9.09 15.96
C ILE A 136 7.07 10.50 15.40
N GLU A 137 7.68 11.42 16.15
CA GLU A 137 8.02 12.77 15.67
C GLU A 137 8.95 12.68 14.44
N LEU A 138 9.98 11.85 14.50
CA LEU A 138 10.85 11.59 13.34
C LEU A 138 10.07 11.06 12.14
N LEU A 139 9.14 10.12 12.35
CA LEU A 139 8.28 9.60 11.27
C LEU A 139 7.35 10.67 10.69
N CYS A 140 6.90 11.64 11.49
CA CYS A 140 6.13 12.78 11.02
C CYS A 140 6.99 13.72 10.17
N HIS A 141 8.24 13.98 10.59
CA HIS A 141 9.18 14.83 9.86
C HIS A 141 9.74 14.18 8.58
N THR A 142 9.93 12.86 8.61
CA THR A 142 10.55 12.09 7.53
C THR A 142 9.69 10.88 7.16
N PRO A 143 8.44 11.12 6.73
CA PRO A 143 7.57 10.02 6.39
C PRO A 143 8.14 9.27 5.19
N LEU A 144 7.96 7.95 5.22
CA LEU A 144 8.43 7.02 4.20
C LEU A 144 9.96 6.93 4.11
N ALA A 145 10.70 7.35 5.13
CA ALA A 145 12.12 7.01 5.23
C ALA A 145 12.30 5.52 5.59
N THR A 146 13.43 4.97 5.15
CA THR A 146 13.92 3.64 5.52
C THR A 146 14.58 3.69 6.91
N VAL A 147 14.81 2.51 7.50
CA VAL A 147 15.50 2.42 8.80
C VAL A 147 16.87 3.06 8.72
N ASP A 148 17.61 2.84 7.65
CA ASP A 148 18.99 3.30 7.51
C ASP A 148 19.04 4.83 7.31
N GLU A 149 18.14 5.39 6.50
CA GLU A 149 17.99 6.85 6.32
C GLU A 149 17.64 7.53 7.65
N MET A 150 16.63 7.01 8.38
CA MET A 150 16.24 7.57 9.68
C MET A 150 17.37 7.43 10.71
N ALA A 151 18.02 6.27 10.78
CA ALA A 151 19.12 5.99 11.70
C ALA A 151 20.29 6.97 11.49
N ALA A 152 20.64 7.26 10.23
CA ALA A 152 21.65 8.25 9.90
C ALA A 152 21.27 9.66 10.36
N LEU A 153 20.01 10.07 10.17
CA LEU A 153 19.51 11.39 10.56
C LEU A 153 19.59 11.64 12.06
N ILE A 154 19.21 10.65 12.89
CA ILE A 154 19.22 10.79 14.35
C ILE A 154 20.47 10.20 15.02
N LYS A 155 21.46 9.78 14.21
CA LYS A 155 22.70 9.15 14.65
C LYS A 155 22.48 7.99 15.64
N LEU A 156 21.47 7.14 15.38
CA LEU A 156 21.22 5.92 16.17
C LEU A 156 21.63 4.66 15.41
N PRO A 157 22.01 3.57 16.10
CA PRO A 157 22.18 2.28 15.45
C PRO A 157 20.89 1.81 14.77
N ALA A 158 20.99 1.31 13.54
CA ALA A 158 19.84 0.84 12.75
C ALA A 158 19.05 -0.28 13.45
N ASN A 159 19.72 -1.16 14.20
CA ASN A 159 19.07 -2.24 14.97
C ASN A 159 18.15 -1.68 16.05
N THR A 160 18.62 -0.69 16.83
CA THR A 160 17.84 -0.01 17.86
C THR A 160 16.59 0.65 17.28
N LEU A 161 16.75 1.34 16.14
CA LEU A 161 15.61 1.97 15.48
C LEU A 161 14.61 0.94 14.92
N ARG A 162 15.11 -0.17 14.37
CA ARG A 162 14.26 -1.27 13.87
C ARG A 162 13.40 -1.87 14.98
N GLU A 163 13.96 -2.11 16.16
CA GLU A 163 13.22 -2.59 17.32
C GLU A 163 12.15 -1.59 17.77
N ARG A 164 12.49 -0.29 17.85
CA ARG A 164 11.53 0.78 18.18
C ARG A 164 10.37 0.80 17.20
N LEU A 165 10.66 0.80 15.90
CA LEU A 165 9.64 0.79 14.85
C LEU A 165 8.78 -0.47 14.88
N ALA A 166 9.37 -1.65 15.15
CA ALA A 166 8.63 -2.89 15.30
C ALA A 166 7.66 -2.84 16.49
N ARG A 167 8.08 -2.28 17.64
CA ARG A 167 7.21 -2.06 18.80
C ARG A 167 6.07 -1.09 18.50
N LEU A 168 6.37 0.02 17.84
CA LEU A 168 5.36 1.01 17.42
C LEU A 168 4.36 0.40 16.42
N ALA A 169 4.83 -0.41 15.48
CA ALA A 169 4.00 -1.11 14.52
C ALA A 169 3.09 -2.15 15.20
N LYS A 170 3.61 -2.92 16.17
CA LYS A 170 2.82 -3.85 16.98
C LYS A 170 1.71 -3.14 17.77
N ARG A 171 1.94 -1.89 18.17
CA ARG A 171 0.96 -1.01 18.85
C ARG A 171 0.01 -0.29 17.88
N GLY A 172 0.19 -0.47 16.57
CA GLY A 172 -0.60 0.22 15.54
C GLY A 172 -0.31 1.72 15.44
N LEU A 173 0.81 2.20 15.98
CA LEU A 173 1.19 3.63 15.99
C LEU A 173 2.07 4.01 14.79
N ALA A 174 2.69 3.03 14.16
CA ALA A 174 3.43 3.17 12.92
C ALA A 174 3.03 2.04 11.98
N ASP A 175 3.22 2.24 10.68
CA ASP A 175 3.06 1.19 9.69
C ASP A 175 4.19 1.33 8.65
N SER A 176 4.31 0.35 7.77
CA SER A 176 5.37 0.34 6.77
C SER A 176 4.90 -0.25 5.46
N ARG A 177 5.46 0.26 4.38
CA ARG A 177 5.29 -0.31 3.05
C ARG A 177 6.58 -0.92 2.55
N PRO A 178 6.51 -1.98 1.72
CA PRO A 178 7.64 -2.37 0.91
C PRO A 178 8.12 -1.16 0.12
N HIS A 179 9.42 -0.91 0.16
CA HIS A 179 10.05 0.03 -0.74
C HIS A 179 10.11 -0.63 -2.12
N ARG A 180 9.51 -0.04 -3.17
CA ARG A 180 9.56 -0.66 -4.50
C ARG A 180 10.96 -0.64 -5.11
N LEU A 181 11.90 0.12 -4.54
CA LEU A 181 13.33 -0.01 -4.83
C LEU A 181 13.96 -1.30 -4.26
N GLN A 182 13.15 -2.33 -4.00
CA GLN A 182 13.62 -3.72 -3.95
C GLN A 182 14.48 -4.10 -5.18
N LEU A 183 14.35 -3.34 -6.28
CA LEU A 183 15.21 -3.41 -7.46
C LEU A 183 16.63 -2.88 -7.24
N LEU A 184 16.83 -1.90 -6.35
CA LEU A 184 18.13 -1.25 -6.11
C LEU A 184 19.00 -1.92 -5.04
N SER A 185 18.46 -2.89 -4.29
CA SER A 185 19.17 -3.45 -3.13
C SER A 185 18.92 -4.94 -2.96
N VAL A 186 19.95 -5.66 -2.52
CA VAL A 186 19.94 -7.11 -2.27
C VAL A 186 18.97 -7.50 -1.13
N ARG A 187 18.52 -6.52 -0.33
CA ARG A 187 17.64 -6.73 0.82
C ARG A 187 16.35 -5.91 0.69
N PRO A 188 15.16 -6.50 0.87
CA PRO A 188 13.92 -5.75 0.83
C PRO A 188 13.89 -4.68 1.92
N GLN A 189 13.94 -3.42 1.51
CA GLN A 189 13.79 -2.30 2.42
C GLN A 189 12.31 -1.96 2.64
N ARG A 190 12.00 -1.42 3.82
CA ARG A 190 10.64 -0.96 4.18
C ARG A 190 10.69 0.53 4.50
N ARG A 191 9.70 1.26 4.01
CA ARG A 191 9.50 2.68 4.28
C ARG A 191 8.41 2.85 5.34
N PHE A 192 8.73 3.53 6.43
CA PHE A 192 7.86 3.65 7.60
C PHE A 192 7.10 4.97 7.61
N PHE A 193 5.89 4.99 8.16
CA PHE A 193 5.08 6.19 8.29
C PHE A 193 4.22 6.12 9.55
N PRO A 194 3.83 7.27 10.15
CA PRO A 194 2.97 7.28 11.32
C PRO A 194 1.53 6.93 10.92
N THR A 195 0.83 6.19 11.78
CA THR A 195 -0.61 5.93 11.59
C THR A 195 -1.44 7.08 12.17
N ARG A 196 -2.76 7.08 11.91
CA ARG A 196 -3.68 8.01 12.56
C ARG A 196 -3.58 7.90 14.08
N GLU A 197 -3.52 6.68 14.59
CA GLU A 197 -3.41 6.37 16.02
C GLU A 197 -2.07 6.87 16.60
N GLY A 198 -0.97 6.75 15.83
CA GLY A 198 0.33 7.32 16.20
C GLY A 198 0.30 8.84 16.34
N ILE A 199 -0.38 9.53 15.43
CA ILE A 199 -0.52 10.98 15.44
C ILE A 199 -1.42 11.43 16.60
N VAL A 200 -2.52 10.73 16.84
CA VAL A 200 -3.41 11.01 17.99
C VAL A 200 -2.65 10.81 19.31
N ALA A 201 -1.83 9.75 19.41
CA ALA A 201 -0.99 9.51 20.57
C ALA A 201 0.05 10.61 20.75
N LEU A 202 0.69 11.06 19.67
CA LEU A 202 1.66 12.17 19.69
C LEU A 202 1.01 13.51 20.10
N ALA A 203 -0.22 13.77 19.64
CA ALA A 203 -0.99 14.95 20.02
C ALA A 203 -1.51 14.94 21.47
N GLY A 204 -1.24 13.86 22.23
CA GLY A 204 -1.79 13.67 23.57
C GLY A 204 -3.32 13.58 23.60
N GLY A 205 -3.96 13.24 22.48
CA GLY A 205 -5.42 13.17 22.34
C GLY A 205 -6.14 14.53 22.28
N SER A 206 -5.43 15.66 22.22
CA SER A 206 -6.05 16.98 22.06
C SER A 206 -6.43 17.23 20.60
N GLN A 207 -7.68 17.65 20.37
CA GLN A 207 -8.16 18.00 19.02
C GLN A 207 -7.33 19.12 18.38
N ALA A 208 -6.98 20.15 19.16
CA ALA A 208 -6.09 21.24 18.71
C ALA A 208 -4.68 20.73 18.36
N GLY A 209 -4.17 19.75 19.11
CA GLY A 209 -2.90 19.08 18.83
C GLY A 209 -2.94 18.27 17.54
N ILE A 210 -4.02 17.53 17.30
CA ILE A 210 -4.23 16.74 16.07
C ILE A 210 -4.30 17.67 14.86
N GLU A 211 -5.10 18.74 14.94
CA GLU A 211 -5.24 19.71 13.86
C GLU A 211 -3.91 20.41 13.53
N ARG A 212 -3.15 20.80 14.57
CA ARG A 212 -1.81 21.35 14.38
C ARG A 212 -0.89 20.36 13.67
N LEU A 213 -0.85 19.10 14.11
CA LEU A 213 -0.02 18.07 13.47
C LEU A 213 -0.46 17.77 12.04
N MET A 214 -1.75 17.74 11.75
CA MET A 214 -2.27 17.51 10.39
C MET A 214 -1.97 18.67 9.43
N ARG A 215 -1.83 19.90 9.93
CA ARG A 215 -1.38 21.04 9.12
C ARG A 215 0.12 20.99 8.85
N LEU A 216 0.90 20.53 9.82
CA LEU A 216 2.36 20.45 9.72
C LEU A 216 2.85 19.22 8.97
N TYR A 217 2.10 18.12 9.05
CA TYR A 217 2.51 16.84 8.50
C TYR A 217 1.43 16.27 7.58
N PRO A 218 1.80 15.76 6.40
CA PRO A 218 0.87 15.10 5.50
C PRO A 218 0.54 13.70 6.02
N VAL A 219 -0.75 13.39 6.19
CA VAL A 219 -1.18 12.16 6.92
C VAL A 219 -2.03 11.19 6.11
N SER A 220 -2.38 11.52 4.86
CA SER A 220 -3.30 10.67 4.10
C SER A 220 -2.57 9.49 3.44
N ARG A 221 -3.15 8.29 3.53
CA ARG A 221 -2.64 7.08 2.85
C ARG A 221 -2.47 7.26 1.35
N ARG A 222 -3.30 8.11 0.72
CA ARG A 222 -3.24 8.43 -0.71
C ARG A 222 -2.04 9.33 -1.02
N TRP A 223 -1.80 10.34 -0.19
CA TRP A 223 -0.62 11.20 -0.32
C TRP A 223 0.67 10.40 -0.09
N PHE A 224 0.74 9.56 0.94
CA PHE A 224 1.90 8.71 1.18
C PHE A 224 2.15 7.75 0.02
N ARG A 225 1.09 7.18 -0.57
CA ARG A 225 1.22 6.34 -1.76
C ARG A 225 1.85 7.14 -2.91
N ALA A 226 1.31 8.31 -3.21
CA ALA A 226 1.81 9.15 -4.29
C ALA A 226 3.26 9.60 -4.05
N LEU A 227 3.62 9.98 -2.83
CA LEU A 227 4.99 10.36 -2.50
C LEU A 227 5.95 9.17 -2.63
N ALA A 228 5.60 8.00 -2.08
CA ALA A 228 6.43 6.80 -2.21
C ALA A 228 6.68 6.46 -3.68
N GLU A 229 5.62 6.47 -4.50
CA GLU A 229 5.72 6.18 -5.94
C GLU A 229 6.58 7.22 -6.69
N ARG A 230 6.57 8.49 -6.27
CA ARG A 230 7.44 9.54 -6.81
C ARG A 230 8.90 9.37 -6.39
N LEU A 231 9.15 9.03 -5.12
CA LEU A 231 10.51 8.78 -4.62
C LEU A 231 11.11 7.55 -5.30
N ASP A 232 10.33 6.47 -5.43
CA ASP A 232 10.73 5.26 -6.17
C ASP A 232 11.03 5.59 -7.65
N ALA A 233 10.23 6.46 -8.28
CA ALA A 233 10.47 6.91 -9.64
C ALA A 233 11.80 7.66 -9.80
N VAL A 234 12.05 8.66 -8.93
CA VAL A 234 13.27 9.48 -8.98
C VAL A 234 14.50 8.61 -8.76
N ALA A 235 14.46 7.70 -7.78
CA ALA A 235 15.60 6.87 -7.48
C ALA A 235 15.88 5.81 -8.57
N ALA A 236 14.85 5.27 -9.21
CA ALA A 236 15.02 4.41 -10.38
C ALA A 236 15.69 5.16 -11.55
N LEU A 237 15.20 6.38 -11.86
CA LEU A 237 15.80 7.24 -12.91
C LEU A 237 17.25 7.59 -12.58
N TYR A 238 17.54 7.96 -11.33
CA TYR A 238 18.89 8.28 -10.88
C TYR A 238 19.84 7.08 -10.98
N ARG A 239 19.37 5.87 -10.64
CA ARG A 239 20.18 4.66 -10.79
C ARG A 239 20.50 4.37 -12.25
N VAL A 240 19.50 4.43 -13.13
CA VAL A 240 19.71 4.22 -14.57
C VAL A 240 20.69 5.26 -15.12
N ALA A 241 20.53 6.53 -14.76
CA ALA A 241 21.47 7.59 -15.11
C ALA A 241 22.90 7.30 -14.60
N SER A 242 23.04 6.78 -13.38
CA SER A 242 24.34 6.40 -12.81
C SER A 242 24.97 5.21 -13.54
N ILE A 243 24.16 4.25 -14.01
CA ILE A 243 24.64 3.13 -14.83
C ILE A 243 25.14 3.65 -16.17
N ILE A 244 24.37 4.53 -16.84
CA ILE A 244 24.78 5.15 -18.11
C ILE A 244 26.08 5.93 -17.91
N ALA A 245 26.18 6.76 -16.87
CA ALA A 245 27.39 7.52 -16.58
C ALA A 245 28.61 6.65 -16.24
N ALA A 246 28.42 5.47 -15.65
CA ALA A 246 29.51 4.53 -15.38
C ALA A 246 29.92 3.68 -16.61
N LEU A 247 29.06 3.60 -17.62
CA LEU A 247 29.35 2.95 -18.90
C LEU A 247 29.98 3.92 -19.91
N ASP A 248 29.76 5.22 -19.71
CA ASP A 248 30.50 6.26 -20.40
C ASP A 248 31.95 6.23 -19.94
N MET A 249 32.86 5.89 -20.87
CA MET A 249 34.30 5.80 -20.59
C MET A 249 35.00 7.15 -20.55
N SER A 250 34.26 8.25 -20.72
CA SER A 250 34.79 9.61 -20.63
C SER A 250 35.07 10.00 -19.17
N ASP A 251 36.20 10.67 -18.95
CA ASP A 251 36.54 11.25 -17.63
C ASP A 251 35.70 12.50 -17.29
N ALA A 252 34.92 13.00 -18.24
CA ALA A 252 34.06 14.17 -18.05
C ALA A 252 32.68 13.78 -17.49
N PRO A 253 32.06 14.62 -16.64
CA PRO A 253 30.82 14.27 -15.97
C PRO A 253 29.62 14.31 -16.92
N VAL A 254 28.75 13.29 -16.83
CA VAL A 254 27.41 13.32 -17.44
C VAL A 254 26.55 14.37 -16.73
N VAL A 255 25.95 15.28 -17.51
CA VAL A 255 25.06 16.31 -16.99
C VAL A 255 23.64 15.77 -16.93
N VAL A 256 23.02 15.83 -15.75
CA VAL A 256 21.67 15.33 -15.50
C VAL A 256 20.68 16.47 -15.30
N THR A 257 19.66 16.54 -16.15
CA THR A 257 18.59 17.54 -16.07
C THR A 257 17.26 16.86 -15.74
N HIS A 258 16.66 17.25 -14.61
CA HIS A 258 15.32 16.78 -14.22
C HIS A 258 14.22 17.59 -14.89
N CYS A 259 13.39 16.93 -15.68
CA CYS A 259 12.27 17.55 -16.37
C CYS A 259 11.02 17.49 -15.49
N ARG A 260 10.56 18.65 -14.99
CA ARG A 260 9.29 18.74 -14.25
C ARG A 260 8.07 18.70 -15.18
N THR A 261 8.25 19.15 -16.40
CA THR A 261 7.25 19.25 -17.46
C THR A 261 7.87 18.78 -18.77
N GLY A 262 7.03 18.27 -19.67
CA GLY A 262 7.46 17.83 -20.99
C GLY A 262 7.44 16.31 -21.19
N PRO A 263 8.03 15.85 -22.31
CA PRO A 263 7.96 14.46 -22.72
C PRO A 263 8.86 13.51 -21.91
N TYR A 264 9.94 14.04 -21.33
CA TYR A 264 10.92 13.27 -20.55
C TYR A 264 10.75 13.50 -19.05
N ASP A 265 11.20 12.54 -18.26
CA ASP A 265 11.37 12.69 -16.81
C ASP A 265 12.82 13.08 -16.46
N LEU A 266 13.78 12.65 -17.27
CA LEU A 266 15.19 12.98 -17.16
C LEU A 266 15.79 13.18 -18.56
N LEU A 267 16.69 14.16 -18.69
CA LEU A 267 17.58 14.29 -19.84
C LEU A 267 19.02 14.16 -19.35
N LEU A 268 19.80 13.35 -20.04
CA LEU A 268 21.23 13.16 -19.82
C LEU A 268 21.97 13.76 -20.99
N ARG A 269 22.98 14.59 -20.71
CA ARG A 269 23.93 15.05 -21.72
C ARG A 269 25.28 14.38 -21.47
N LEU A 270 25.70 13.57 -22.41
CA LEU A 270 26.99 12.90 -22.42
C LEU A 270 28.09 13.91 -22.75
N PRO A 271 29.35 13.67 -22.34
CA PRO A 271 30.48 14.54 -22.65
C PRO A 271 30.77 14.71 -24.14
N SER A 272 30.42 13.73 -24.97
CA SER A 272 30.48 13.83 -26.45
C SER A 272 29.51 14.87 -27.03
N GLY A 273 28.58 15.39 -26.23
CA GLY A 273 27.50 16.27 -26.67
C GLY A 273 26.20 15.54 -26.98
N GLY A 274 26.23 14.20 -27.08
CA GLY A 274 25.05 13.38 -27.25
C GLY A 274 24.07 13.48 -26.09
N THR A 275 22.79 13.29 -26.36
CA THR A 275 21.71 13.42 -25.37
C THR A 275 20.83 12.18 -25.31
N VAL A 276 20.52 11.75 -24.08
CA VAL A 276 19.67 10.59 -23.81
C VAL A 276 18.48 11.02 -22.96
N GLY A 277 17.27 10.81 -23.47
CA GLY A 277 16.04 11.06 -22.73
C GLY A 277 15.53 9.81 -22.03
N LEU A 278 15.17 9.94 -20.75
CA LEU A 278 14.51 8.88 -19.98
C LEU A 278 13.04 9.23 -19.77
N VAL A 279 12.17 8.24 -20.03
CA VAL A 279 10.73 8.28 -19.71
C VAL A 279 10.41 7.07 -18.85
N ARG A 280 9.68 7.25 -17.76
CA ARG A 280 9.22 6.15 -16.92
C ARG A 280 7.71 5.95 -17.06
N GLN A 281 7.31 4.79 -17.54
CA GLN A 281 5.96 4.27 -17.40
C GLN A 281 5.80 3.72 -15.97
N GLY A 282 4.95 4.39 -15.19
CA GLY A 282 4.67 4.03 -13.80
C GLY A 282 3.21 4.30 -13.45
N PRO A 283 2.79 4.09 -12.18
CA PRO A 283 1.39 4.15 -11.78
C PRO A 283 0.78 5.55 -11.97
N MET A 284 1.64 6.57 -11.98
CA MET A 284 1.28 7.98 -12.17
C MET A 284 1.27 8.40 -13.65
N LEU A 285 1.89 7.63 -14.56
CA LEU A 285 1.87 7.88 -16.00
C LEU A 285 0.94 6.86 -16.65
N THR A 286 -0.31 7.25 -16.91
CA THR A 286 -1.29 6.39 -17.59
C THR A 286 -0.80 6.04 -18.99
N ASN A 287 -1.31 4.95 -19.57
CA ASN A 287 -0.99 4.58 -20.96
C ASN A 287 -1.33 5.70 -21.96
N ALA A 288 -2.41 6.46 -21.71
CA ALA A 288 -2.75 7.62 -22.53
C ALA A 288 -1.72 8.75 -22.38
N GLY A 289 -1.26 9.02 -21.15
CA GLY A 289 -0.19 9.98 -20.88
C GLY A 289 1.14 9.59 -21.52
N LEU A 290 1.49 8.31 -21.50
CA LEU A 290 2.68 7.80 -22.20
C LEU A 290 2.56 7.99 -23.71
N ARG A 291 1.43 7.60 -24.33
CA ARG A 291 1.20 7.83 -25.77
C ARG A 291 1.28 9.31 -26.14
N TYR A 292 0.74 10.18 -25.29
CA TYR A 292 0.84 11.61 -25.49
C TYR A 292 2.31 12.06 -25.50
N ARG A 293 3.11 11.63 -24.51
CA ARG A 293 4.55 11.95 -24.46
C ARG A 293 5.30 11.44 -25.68
N ILE A 294 5.06 10.20 -26.10
CA ILE A 294 5.70 9.61 -27.30
C ILE A 294 5.36 10.45 -28.54
N ARG A 295 4.09 10.80 -28.75
CA ARG A 295 3.69 11.71 -29.84
C ARG A 295 4.28 13.10 -29.74
N THR A 296 4.46 13.62 -28.52
CA THR A 296 5.14 14.89 -28.32
C THR A 296 6.59 14.79 -28.79
N ILE A 297 7.30 13.70 -28.44
CA ILE A 297 8.68 13.44 -28.88
C ILE A 297 8.75 13.35 -30.41
N GLU A 298 7.82 12.63 -31.04
CA GLU A 298 7.72 12.52 -32.51
C GLU A 298 7.60 13.89 -33.21
N ARG A 299 6.93 14.84 -32.56
CA ARG A 299 6.67 16.17 -33.10
C ARG A 299 7.76 17.18 -32.74
N MET A 300 8.72 16.82 -31.88
CA MET A 300 9.87 17.67 -31.60
C MET A 300 10.76 17.74 -32.84
N ASP A 301 11.33 18.93 -33.08
CA ASP A 301 12.34 19.12 -34.10
C ASP A 301 13.54 18.19 -33.83
N ALA A 302 14.16 17.70 -34.91
CA ALA A 302 15.26 16.74 -34.82
C ALA A 302 16.45 17.27 -34.00
N THR A 303 16.66 18.59 -34.00
CA THR A 303 17.71 19.28 -33.23
C THR A 303 17.40 19.38 -31.74
N GLU A 304 16.13 19.28 -31.34
CA GLU A 304 15.67 19.34 -29.95
C GLU A 304 15.46 17.94 -29.35
N ARG A 305 15.38 16.91 -30.20
CA ARG A 305 15.19 15.54 -29.79
C ARG A 305 16.49 14.96 -29.25
N PRO A 306 16.45 14.23 -28.12
CA PRO A 306 17.60 13.45 -27.70
C PRO A 306 17.92 12.36 -28.72
N LEU A 307 19.21 12.11 -28.94
CA LEU A 307 19.70 11.03 -29.82
C LEU A 307 19.08 9.68 -29.50
N LEU A 308 18.74 9.46 -28.23
CA LEU A 308 18.12 8.24 -27.78
C LEU A 308 17.03 8.50 -26.75
N THR A 309 15.90 7.82 -26.91
CA THR A 309 14.82 7.77 -25.93
C THR A 309 14.76 6.40 -25.28
N LEU A 310 14.91 6.36 -23.96
CA LEU A 310 14.79 5.16 -23.14
C LEU A 310 13.49 5.20 -22.34
N ILE A 311 12.66 4.17 -22.50
CA ILE A 311 11.40 4.01 -21.79
C ILE A 311 11.50 2.88 -20.77
N LEU A 312 11.41 3.23 -19.50
CA LEU A 312 11.46 2.31 -18.37
C LEU A 312 10.04 1.93 -17.95
N THR A 313 9.77 0.64 -17.85
CA THR A 313 8.45 0.10 -17.45
C THR A 313 8.51 -0.65 -16.13
N GLU A 314 7.39 -0.78 -15.41
CA GLU A 314 7.35 -1.53 -14.15
C GLU A 314 7.33 -3.05 -14.33
N SER A 315 6.82 -3.52 -15.47
CA SER A 315 6.62 -4.95 -15.73
C SER A 315 6.78 -5.30 -17.20
N GLU A 316 7.06 -6.57 -17.48
CA GLU A 316 7.15 -7.09 -18.85
C GLU A 316 5.81 -6.95 -19.61
N GLN A 317 4.68 -7.03 -18.92
CA GLN A 317 3.37 -6.79 -19.52
C GLN A 317 3.23 -5.34 -19.96
N ASP A 318 3.71 -4.40 -19.17
CA ASP A 318 3.71 -2.98 -19.52
C ASP A 318 4.70 -2.69 -20.65
N MET A 319 5.91 -3.27 -20.62
CA MET A 319 6.85 -3.22 -21.74
C MET A 319 6.21 -3.65 -23.06
N ARG A 320 5.53 -4.80 -23.09
CA ARG A 320 4.80 -5.28 -24.28
C ARG A 320 3.71 -4.31 -24.74
N ARG A 321 3.02 -3.65 -23.82
CA ARG A 321 2.00 -2.62 -24.16
C ARG A 321 2.64 -1.36 -24.74
N VAL A 322 3.77 -0.93 -24.19
CA VAL A 322 4.54 0.21 -24.68
C VAL A 322 5.05 -0.06 -26.08
N LEU A 323 5.68 -1.22 -26.32
CA LEU A 323 6.16 -1.60 -27.65
C LEU A 323 5.06 -1.63 -28.70
N ARG A 324 3.85 -2.11 -28.35
CA ARG A 324 2.67 -2.03 -29.24
C ARG A 324 2.18 -0.61 -29.49
N ALA A 325 2.45 0.32 -28.59
CA ALA A 325 2.07 1.72 -28.76
C ALA A 325 3.06 2.49 -29.67
N ILE A 326 4.29 2.00 -29.78
CA ILE A 326 5.41 2.53 -30.57
C ILE A 326 5.50 1.76 -31.91
N ALA A 327 4.41 1.13 -32.36
CA ALA A 327 4.43 0.09 -33.38
C ALA A 327 4.78 0.55 -34.80
N ASP A 328 4.99 1.85 -35.07
CA ASP A 328 5.57 2.33 -36.32
C ASP A 328 7.12 2.21 -36.25
N PRO A 329 7.73 1.18 -36.87
CA PRO A 329 9.16 0.90 -36.73
C PRO A 329 10.04 2.02 -37.31
N SER A 330 9.55 2.68 -38.37
CA SER A 330 10.28 3.75 -39.05
C SER A 330 10.32 5.04 -38.25
N ALA A 331 9.34 5.27 -37.38
CA ALA A 331 9.25 6.50 -36.60
C ALA A 331 10.05 6.47 -35.29
N HIS A 332 10.57 5.30 -34.88
CA HIS A 332 11.03 5.05 -33.50
C HIS A 332 12.32 4.25 -33.40
N THR A 333 13.19 4.33 -34.40
CA THR A 333 14.51 3.67 -34.40
C THR A 333 15.38 4.06 -33.21
N GLU A 334 15.21 5.27 -32.68
CA GLU A 334 15.96 5.80 -31.53
C GLU A 334 15.27 5.54 -30.17
N THR A 335 14.20 4.73 -30.15
CA THR A 335 13.43 4.45 -28.93
C THR A 335 13.61 3.01 -28.45
N LEU A 336 14.09 2.87 -27.22
CA LEU A 336 14.31 1.59 -26.56
C LEU A 336 13.45 1.48 -25.31
N VAL A 337 12.95 0.28 -25.03
CA VAL A 337 12.06 -0.01 -23.90
C VAL A 337 12.64 -1.14 -23.08
N ALA A 338 12.60 -1.02 -21.76
CA ALA A 338 13.05 -2.07 -20.85
C ALA A 338 12.20 -2.12 -19.58
N VAL A 339 12.28 -3.24 -18.86
CA VAL A 339 11.77 -3.34 -17.50
C VAL A 339 12.79 -2.73 -16.55
N THR A 340 12.35 -1.76 -15.75
CA THR A 340 13.20 -0.99 -14.82
C THR A 340 14.04 -1.91 -13.92
N GLY A 341 13.42 -2.99 -13.43
CA GLY A 341 14.09 -3.96 -12.56
C GLY A 341 15.22 -4.71 -13.23
N ASP A 342 15.04 -5.07 -14.50
CA ASP A 342 16.04 -5.80 -15.26
C ASP A 342 17.24 -4.91 -15.56
N VAL A 343 17.03 -3.66 -16.01
CA VAL A 343 18.11 -2.68 -16.25
C VAL A 343 18.97 -2.49 -15.00
N ILE A 344 18.31 -2.30 -13.85
CA ILE A 344 19.01 -2.08 -12.58
C ILE A 344 19.77 -3.34 -12.14
N ALA A 345 19.18 -4.52 -12.29
CA ALA A 345 19.77 -5.79 -11.87
C ALA A 345 21.00 -6.15 -12.72
N VAL A 346 20.99 -5.80 -14.01
CA VAL A 346 22.16 -5.94 -14.90
C VAL A 346 23.32 -5.06 -14.43
N GLY A 347 23.04 -3.84 -13.98
CA GLY A 347 24.04 -2.94 -13.43
C GLY A 347 25.09 -2.51 -14.46
N VAL A 348 26.28 -2.13 -13.97
CA VAL A 348 27.42 -1.73 -14.80
C VAL A 348 28.17 -3.00 -15.23
N GLY A 349 28.28 -3.24 -16.54
CA GLY A 349 29.07 -4.36 -17.10
C GLY A 349 28.30 -5.66 -17.37
N GLY A 350 26.99 -5.72 -17.15
CA GLY A 350 26.21 -6.90 -17.51
C GLY A 350 25.92 -6.98 -19.01
N GLU A 351 26.36 -8.06 -19.66
CA GLU A 351 26.08 -8.35 -21.09
C GLU A 351 24.62 -8.71 -21.36
N ARG A 352 23.81 -8.83 -20.30
CA ARG A 352 22.42 -9.23 -20.44
C ARG A 352 21.64 -8.13 -21.16
N ARG A 353 21.12 -8.54 -22.29
CA ARG A 353 20.37 -7.70 -23.20
C ARG A 353 18.95 -7.51 -22.67
N VAL A 354 18.65 -6.31 -22.20
CA VAL A 354 17.37 -5.99 -21.51
C VAL A 354 16.57 -4.89 -22.21
N TRP A 355 17.16 -4.27 -23.23
CA TRP A 355 16.55 -3.21 -24.01
C TRP A 355 15.98 -3.75 -25.31
N GLN A 356 14.72 -3.42 -25.56
CA GLN A 356 13.98 -3.82 -26.75
C GLN A 356 13.63 -2.58 -27.57
N GLN A 357 13.95 -2.61 -28.87
CA GLN A 357 13.62 -1.53 -29.78
C GLN A 357 12.17 -1.67 -30.27
N GLY A 358 11.47 -0.54 -30.39
CA GLY A 358 10.16 -0.51 -31.01
C GLY A 358 10.28 -0.74 -32.52
N GLY A 359 9.61 -1.78 -33.03
CA GLY A 359 9.38 -1.95 -34.47
C GLY A 359 9.87 -3.24 -35.11
N TYR A 360 9.01 -4.27 -35.10
CA TYR A 360 8.89 -5.29 -36.15
C TYR A 360 7.41 -5.72 -36.21
N GLY A 361 6.81 -5.53 -37.39
CA GLY A 361 5.37 -5.33 -37.58
C GLY A 361 4.45 -6.55 -37.58
N PHE A 362 3.15 -6.22 -37.63
CA PHE A 362 1.92 -7.01 -37.50
C PHE A 362 1.72 -8.27 -38.36
N ALA A 363 2.70 -8.75 -39.13
CA ALA A 363 2.52 -9.90 -40.04
C ALA A 363 3.44 -11.10 -39.77
N SER A 364 4.28 -11.02 -38.75
CA SER A 364 5.03 -12.16 -38.25
C SER A 364 5.07 -12.05 -36.73
N THR A 365 5.19 -13.18 -36.05
CA THR A 365 5.57 -13.26 -34.63
C THR A 365 6.47 -12.07 -34.28
N PRO A 366 6.20 -11.27 -33.22
CA PRO A 366 7.00 -10.09 -32.92
C PRO A 366 8.47 -10.50 -32.82
N THR A 367 9.22 -10.25 -33.89
CA THR A 367 10.66 -10.45 -33.88
C THR A 367 11.17 -9.30 -33.05
N LEU A 368 11.28 -9.53 -31.76
CA LEU A 368 12.03 -8.66 -30.86
C LEU A 368 13.34 -8.33 -31.59
N ALA A 369 13.56 -7.05 -31.94
CA ALA A 369 14.87 -6.59 -32.36
C ALA A 369 15.90 -7.13 -31.35
N PRO A 370 17.12 -7.51 -31.78
CA PRO A 370 18.07 -8.17 -30.91
C PRO A 370 18.38 -7.23 -29.75
N ASP A 371 17.72 -7.45 -28.62
CA ASP A 371 18.28 -7.46 -27.28
C ASP A 371 19.66 -6.75 -27.30
N VAL A 372 19.70 -5.44 -27.02
CA VAL A 372 20.92 -4.61 -27.13
C VAL A 372 21.55 -4.40 -25.75
N PRO A 373 22.86 -4.62 -25.56
CA PRO A 373 23.56 -4.26 -24.33
C PRO A 373 23.56 -2.74 -24.10
N LEU A 374 23.46 -2.29 -22.85
CA LEU A 374 23.49 -0.86 -22.52
C LEU A 374 24.81 -0.18 -22.92
N SER A 375 25.92 -0.91 -22.94
CA SER A 375 27.21 -0.40 -23.45
C SER A 375 27.14 -0.05 -24.94
N THR A 376 26.48 -0.87 -25.77
CA THR A 376 26.27 -0.58 -27.20
C THR A 376 25.38 0.64 -27.40
N ILE A 377 24.39 0.81 -26.52
CA ILE A 377 23.50 1.97 -26.51
C ILE A 377 24.28 3.26 -26.20
N VAL A 378 25.11 3.23 -25.15
CA VAL A 378 25.94 4.38 -24.77
C VAL A 378 26.94 4.70 -25.88
N ALA A 379 27.57 3.68 -26.48
CA ALA A 379 28.47 3.85 -27.62
C ALA A 379 27.80 4.49 -28.85
N HIS A 380 26.52 4.21 -29.09
CA HIS A 380 25.75 4.81 -30.19
C HIS A 380 25.30 6.26 -29.90
N ALA A 381 25.29 6.66 -28.63
CA ALA A 381 24.98 8.03 -28.23
C ALA A 381 26.20 8.96 -28.21
N HIS A 382 27.41 8.42 -28.39
CA HIS A 382 28.60 9.17 -28.79
C HIS A 382 28.59 9.38 -30.31
#